data_AF-A0A7S0JMU1-F1
#
_entry.id   AF-A0A7S0JMU1-F1
#
_cell.length_a   1.000
_cell.length_b   1.000
_cell.length_c   1.000
_cell.angle_alpha   90.00
_cell.angle_beta   90.00
_cell.angle_gamma   90.00
#
_symmetry.space_group_name_H-M   'P 1'
#
loop_
_entity.id
_entity.type
_entity.pdbx_description
1 polymer ?
#
loop_
_entity_poly.entity_id
_entity_poly.type
_entity_poly.pdbx_seq_one_letter_code
_entity_poly.pdbx_strand_id
1 'polypeptide(L)'
;VVAVHLDATGNATDIALGWSIAIGSPFTFATTLEMEYRSDIFGERGILLGGVHGIVESLYRRYVKEGMSEEDAFKNTVECITGPITKTISTKGIKAVYEQVSDKAEFMKAYSASYMPCKDILYE
;
A
#
# COMPACT_ATOMS: atom_id res chain seq x y z
N VAL A 1 -4.49 -14.99 3.35
CA VAL A 1 -5.13 -15.76 2.26
C VAL A 1 -4.75 -17.23 2.40
N VAL A 2 -5.46 -18.16 1.77
CA VAL A 2 -5.08 -19.58 1.68
C VAL A 2 -5.21 -20.07 0.24
N ALA A 3 -4.38 -21.04 -0.14
CA ALA A 3 -4.42 -21.69 -1.43
C ALA A 3 -4.14 -23.19 -1.28
N VAL A 4 -4.82 -24.00 -2.09
CA VAL A 4 -4.58 -25.45 -2.21
C VAL A 4 -4.16 -25.71 -3.65
N HIS A 5 -2.89 -26.06 -3.87
CA HIS A 5 -2.38 -26.37 -5.22
C HIS A 5 -2.64 -27.82 -5.62
N LEU A 6 -2.54 -28.74 -4.65
CA LEU A 6 -2.82 -30.17 -4.81
C LEU A 6 -3.52 -30.69 -3.55
N ASP A 7 -4.55 -31.50 -3.74
CA ASP A 7 -5.25 -32.20 -2.67
C ASP A 7 -5.27 -33.70 -2.98
N ALA A 8 -4.33 -34.45 -2.39
CA ALA A 8 -4.18 -35.88 -2.64
C ALA A 8 -5.11 -36.75 -1.79
N THR A 9 -5.57 -36.22 -0.65
CA THR A 9 -6.30 -36.96 0.39
C THR A 9 -7.71 -36.42 0.63
N GLY A 10 -8.09 -35.32 -0.02
CA GLY A 10 -9.42 -34.70 0.05
C GLY A 10 -9.64 -33.80 1.25
N ASN A 11 -8.59 -33.47 2.01
CA ASN A 11 -8.66 -32.71 3.26
C ASN A 11 -7.74 -31.48 3.30
N ALA A 12 -7.07 -31.13 2.19
CA ALA A 12 -6.11 -30.02 2.17
C ALA A 12 -6.76 -28.67 2.49
N THR A 13 -8.01 -28.46 2.04
CA THR A 13 -8.76 -27.22 2.31
C THR A 13 -9.04 -27.05 3.79
N ASP A 14 -9.51 -28.10 4.48
CA ASP A 14 -9.80 -28.05 5.91
C ASP A 14 -8.55 -27.82 6.74
N ILE A 15 -7.43 -28.43 6.36
CA ILE A 15 -6.12 -28.22 7.00
C ILE A 15 -5.67 -26.77 6.82
N ALA A 16 -5.76 -26.21 5.61
CA ALA A 16 -5.35 -24.84 5.32
C ALA A 16 -6.20 -23.81 6.08
N LEU A 17 -7.53 -24.00 6.13
CA LEU A 17 -8.42 -23.16 6.91
C LEU A 17 -8.17 -23.28 8.42
N GLY A 18 -7.99 -24.51 8.91
CA GLY A 18 -7.64 -24.78 10.31
C GLY A 18 -6.35 -24.07 10.73
N TRP A 19 -5.32 -24.10 9.87
CA TRP A 19 -4.09 -23.35 10.10
C TRP A 19 -4.32 -21.83 10.13
N SER A 20 -5.07 -21.28 9.17
CA SER A 20 -5.37 -19.85 9.11
C SER A 20 -6.14 -19.36 10.34
N ILE A 21 -7.05 -20.17 10.89
CA ILE A 21 -7.76 -19.87 12.14
C ILE A 21 -6.80 -19.95 13.33
N ALA A 22 -5.95 -20.97 13.39
CA ALA A 22 -5.01 -21.17 14.50
C ALA A 22 -4.00 -20.03 14.66
N ILE A 23 -3.61 -19.36 13.56
CA ILE A 23 -2.74 -18.17 13.61
C ILE A 23 -3.50 -16.87 13.96
N GLY A 24 -4.81 -16.92 14.15
CA GLY A 24 -5.63 -15.76 14.53
C GLY A 24 -5.99 -14.84 13.37
N SER A 25 -6.10 -15.36 12.15
CA SER A 25 -6.53 -14.54 11.00
C SER A 25 -7.96 -14.02 11.26
N PRO A 26 -8.21 -12.69 11.22
CA PRO A 26 -9.56 -12.16 11.44
C PRO A 26 -10.52 -12.58 10.32
N PHE A 27 -9.99 -12.72 9.10
CA PHE A 27 -10.69 -13.23 7.93
C PHE A 27 -9.72 -13.99 7.04
N THR A 28 -10.23 -15.02 6.36
CA THR A 28 -9.44 -15.86 5.45
C THR A 28 -10.10 -15.87 4.07
N PHE A 29 -9.35 -15.47 3.05
CA PHE A 29 -9.80 -15.46 1.67
C PHE A 29 -9.06 -16.51 0.85
N ALA A 30 -9.76 -17.17 -0.08
CA ALA A 30 -9.18 -18.15 -1.00
C ALA A 30 -8.45 -17.46 -2.16
N THR A 31 -7.35 -18.06 -2.61
CA THR A 31 -6.59 -17.68 -3.81
C THR A 31 -5.92 -18.91 -4.43
N THR A 32 -5.16 -18.75 -5.50
CA THR A 32 -4.22 -19.75 -6.01
C THR A 32 -2.78 -19.36 -5.64
N LEU A 33 -1.86 -20.33 -5.60
CA LEU A 33 -0.43 -20.01 -5.43
C LEU A 33 0.04 -19.05 -6.53
N GLU A 34 -0.45 -19.22 -7.75
CA GLU A 34 -0.12 -18.34 -8.87
C GLU A 34 -0.48 -16.88 -8.62
N MET A 35 -1.72 -16.65 -8.18
CA MET A 35 -2.18 -15.29 -7.94
C MET A 35 -1.53 -14.67 -6.70
N GLU A 36 -1.28 -15.49 -5.67
CA GLU A 36 -0.62 -15.04 -4.44
C GLU A 36 0.79 -14.52 -4.72
N TYR A 37 1.67 -15.34 -5.33
CA TYR A 37 3.05 -14.92 -5.59
C TYR A 37 3.09 -13.72 -6.54
N ARG A 38 2.19 -13.66 -7.54
CA ARG A 38 2.13 -12.51 -8.46
C ARG A 38 1.75 -11.24 -7.72
N SER A 39 0.77 -11.31 -6.83
CA SER A 39 0.28 -10.14 -6.10
C SER A 39 1.24 -9.68 -5.00
N ASP A 40 1.87 -10.61 -4.28
CA ASP A 40 2.71 -10.31 -3.12
C ASP A 40 4.05 -9.72 -3.56
N ILE A 41 4.76 -10.41 -4.46
CA ILE A 41 6.05 -9.97 -5.03
C ILE A 41 5.90 -8.62 -5.74
N PHE A 42 4.79 -8.43 -6.45
CA PHE A 42 4.44 -7.15 -7.07
C PHE A 42 4.15 -6.08 -6.01
N GLY A 43 3.34 -6.41 -5.01
CA GLY A 43 2.90 -5.48 -3.97
C GLY A 43 4.05 -4.91 -3.14
N GLU A 44 5.03 -5.75 -2.77
CA GLU A 44 6.23 -5.32 -2.02
C GLU A 44 7.12 -4.36 -2.83
N ARG A 45 7.25 -4.59 -4.14
CA ARG A 45 7.96 -3.66 -5.05
C ARG A 45 7.15 -2.38 -5.28
N GLY A 46 5.83 -2.51 -5.30
CA GLY A 46 4.88 -1.40 -5.38
C GLY A 46 4.70 -0.69 -4.04
N ILE A 47 3.46 -0.40 -3.68
CA ILE A 47 3.14 0.55 -2.59
C ILE A 47 3.53 0.05 -1.20
N LEU A 48 3.73 -1.26 -0.98
CA LEU A 48 3.97 -1.79 0.36
C LEU A 48 5.37 -1.42 0.88
N LEU A 49 6.39 -1.37 0.01
CA LEU A 49 7.75 -0.99 0.39
C LEU A 49 8.43 -0.11 -0.68
N GLY A 50 8.73 -0.65 -1.86
CA GLY A 50 9.59 0.02 -2.85
C GLY A 50 9.02 1.35 -3.36
N GLY A 51 7.76 1.34 -3.75
CA GLY A 51 7.04 2.52 -4.25
C GLY A 51 6.90 3.62 -3.20
N VAL A 52 6.54 3.28 -1.96
CA VAL A 52 6.44 4.30 -0.89
C VAL A 52 7.81 4.88 -0.53
N HIS A 53 8.87 4.06 -0.53
CA HIS A 53 10.24 4.54 -0.33
C HIS A 53 10.64 5.57 -1.41
N GLY A 54 10.42 5.25 -2.69
CA GLY A 54 10.70 6.19 -3.78
C GLY A 54 9.91 7.50 -3.67
N ILE A 55 8.64 7.44 -3.29
CA ILE A 55 7.77 8.61 -3.10
C ILE A 55 8.32 9.52 -2.00
N VAL A 56 8.61 8.98 -0.81
CA VAL A 56 9.10 9.80 0.32
C VAL A 56 10.44 10.43 0.01
N GLU A 57 11.37 9.69 -0.60
CA GLU A 57 12.68 10.18 -1.03
C GLU A 57 12.57 11.35 -2.03
N SER A 58 11.70 11.19 -3.03
CA SER A 58 11.49 12.20 -4.07
C SER A 58 10.86 13.48 -3.50
N LEU A 59 9.82 13.33 -2.67
CA LEU A 59 9.13 14.47 -2.06
C LEU A 59 10.02 15.19 -1.04
N TYR A 60 10.78 14.46 -0.23
CA TYR A 60 11.71 15.03 0.72
C TYR A 60 12.74 15.92 0.02
N ARG A 61 13.41 15.40 -1.03
CA ARG A 61 14.35 16.19 -1.84
C ARG A 61 13.71 17.41 -2.48
N ARG A 62 12.47 17.28 -2.98
CA ARG A 62 11.72 18.39 -3.55
C ARG A 62 11.49 19.49 -2.52
N TYR A 63 10.95 19.16 -1.35
CA TYR A 63 10.62 20.15 -0.32
C TYR A 63 11.86 20.85 0.24
N VAL A 64 12.94 20.11 0.52
CA VAL A 64 14.22 20.71 0.95
C VAL A 64 14.76 21.67 -0.12
N LYS A 65 14.71 21.29 -1.40
CA LYS A 65 15.11 22.17 -2.51
C LYS A 65 14.25 23.43 -2.63
N GLU A 66 12.97 23.34 -2.27
CA GLU A 66 12.03 24.47 -2.23
C GLU A 66 12.19 25.35 -0.96
N GLY A 67 13.12 25.02 -0.07
CA GLY A 67 13.48 25.81 1.11
C GLY A 67 12.81 25.34 2.42
N MET A 68 12.14 24.19 2.41
CA MET A 68 11.62 23.57 3.64
C MET A 68 12.77 23.04 4.50
N SER A 69 12.64 23.12 5.83
CA SER A 69 13.61 22.50 6.73
C SER A 69 13.63 20.98 6.55
N GLU A 70 14.76 20.33 6.83
CA GLU A 70 14.88 18.87 6.76
C GLU A 70 13.89 18.17 7.71
N GLU A 71 13.66 18.74 8.89
CA GLU A 71 12.71 18.23 9.87
C GLU A 71 11.27 18.31 9.34
N ASP A 72 10.87 19.46 8.81
CA ASP A 72 9.54 19.64 8.25
C ASP A 72 9.33 18.82 6.97
N ALA A 73 10.37 18.65 6.15
CA ALA A 73 10.30 17.80 4.96
C ALA A 73 10.07 16.33 5.34
N PHE A 74 10.73 15.83 6.39
CA PHE A 74 10.50 14.49 6.91
C PHE A 74 9.07 14.33 7.45
N LYS A 75 8.60 15.30 8.26
CA LYS A 75 7.23 15.32 8.80
C LYS A 75 6.18 15.33 7.70
N ASN A 76 6.34 16.17 6.69
CA ASN A 76 5.41 16.32 5.56
C ASN A 76 5.50 15.18 4.53
N THR A 77 6.39 14.20 4.71
CA THR A 77 6.51 13.02 3.85
C THR A 77 6.29 11.74 4.64
N VAL A 78 7.30 11.28 5.40
CA VAL A 78 7.31 10.00 6.10
C VAL A 78 6.27 9.94 7.21
N GLU A 79 6.27 10.92 8.12
CA GLU A 79 5.33 10.91 9.25
C GLU A 79 3.88 11.10 8.76
N CYS A 80 3.68 12.00 7.79
CA CYS A 80 2.37 12.25 7.20
C CYS A 80 1.76 10.99 6.55
N ILE A 81 2.56 10.25 5.76
CA ILE A 81 2.11 9.02 5.08
C ILE A 81 1.85 7.90 6.09
N THR A 82 2.81 7.63 6.98
CA THR A 82 2.75 6.48 7.89
C THR A 82 1.85 6.71 9.12
N GLY A 83 1.56 7.97 9.46
CA GLY A 83 0.69 8.34 10.56
C GLY A 83 -0.75 8.66 10.11
N PRO A 84 -1.10 9.95 9.94
CA PRO A 84 -2.48 10.37 9.73
C PRO A 84 -3.10 9.83 8.45
N ILE A 85 -2.37 9.76 7.32
CA ILE A 85 -2.91 9.24 6.06
C ILE A 85 -3.26 7.75 6.23
N THR A 86 -2.32 6.93 6.69
CA THR A 86 -2.55 5.49 6.92
C THR A 86 -3.71 5.25 7.88
N LYS A 87 -3.79 5.99 9.00
CA LYS A 87 -4.89 5.87 9.96
C LYS A 87 -6.25 6.22 9.35
N THR A 88 -6.33 7.29 8.55
CA THR A 88 -7.56 7.68 7.87
C THR A 88 -7.98 6.66 6.82
N ILE A 89 -7.06 6.16 5.99
CA ILE A 89 -7.39 5.14 4.99
C ILE A 89 -7.89 3.87 5.67
N SER A 90 -7.20 3.41 6.73
CA SER A 90 -7.55 2.17 7.44
C SER A 90 -8.93 2.22 8.09
N THR A 91 -9.43 3.39 8.50
CA THR A 91 -10.68 3.50 9.28
C THR A 91 -11.84 4.11 8.49
N LYS A 92 -11.56 4.91 7.46
CA LYS A 92 -12.56 5.70 6.70
C LYS A 92 -12.42 5.59 5.19
N GLY A 93 -11.39 4.90 4.69
CA GLY A 93 -11.12 4.72 3.26
C GLY A 93 -10.42 5.90 2.59
N ILE A 94 -9.93 5.68 1.37
CA ILE A 94 -9.06 6.63 0.65
C ILE A 94 -9.75 7.95 0.30
N LYS A 95 -11.05 7.94 0.00
CA LYS A 95 -11.82 9.17 -0.28
C LYS A 95 -11.84 10.12 0.93
N ALA A 96 -11.82 9.58 2.15
CA ALA A 96 -11.82 10.40 3.35
C ALA A 96 -10.54 11.24 3.50
N VAL A 97 -9.42 10.81 2.91
CA VAL A 97 -8.19 11.62 2.86
C VAL A 97 -8.46 12.88 2.03
N TYR A 98 -9.00 12.73 0.82
CA TYR A 98 -9.35 13.86 -0.05
C TYR A 98 -10.43 14.79 0.56
N GLU A 99 -11.37 14.23 1.30
CA GLU A 99 -12.39 15.02 1.99
C GLU A 99 -11.80 15.86 3.14
N GLN A 100 -10.70 15.40 3.75
CA GLN A 100 -10.05 16.04 4.91
C GLN A 100 -8.93 17.02 4.54
N VAL A 101 -8.38 16.97 3.31
CA VAL A 101 -7.38 17.96 2.90
C VAL A 101 -8.01 19.34 2.75
N SER A 102 -7.30 20.36 3.24
CA SER A 102 -7.72 21.76 3.13
C SER A 102 -7.60 22.28 1.70
N ASP A 103 -6.51 21.93 1.00
CA ASP A 103 -6.27 22.30 -0.39
C ASP A 103 -6.53 21.11 -1.33
N LYS A 104 -7.78 21.04 -1.81
CA LYS A 104 -8.19 20.03 -2.79
C LYS A 104 -7.57 20.25 -4.17
N ALA A 105 -7.22 21.49 -4.52
CA ALA A 105 -6.63 21.79 -5.82
C ALA A 105 -5.20 21.28 -5.90
N GLU A 106 -4.40 21.49 -4.86
CA GLU A 106 -3.03 20.96 -4.80
C GLU A 106 -3.02 19.43 -4.75
N PHE A 107 -3.95 18.79 -4.02
CA PHE A 107 -4.11 17.34 -4.05
C PHE A 107 -4.38 16.82 -5.47
N MET A 108 -5.33 17.44 -6.19
CA MET A 108 -5.69 17.00 -7.55
C MET A 108 -4.57 17.25 -8.55
N LYS A 109 -3.81 18.33 -8.39
CA LYS A 109 -2.62 18.60 -9.20
C LYS A 109 -1.57 17.52 -9.02
N ALA A 110 -1.25 17.17 -7.78
CA ALA A 110 -0.31 16.09 -7.48
C ALA A 110 -0.81 14.74 -8.00
N TYR A 111 -2.08 14.39 -7.75
CA TYR A 111 -2.69 13.14 -8.22
C TYR A 111 -2.65 13.02 -9.75
N SER A 112 -3.09 14.07 -10.46
CA SER A 112 -3.16 14.07 -11.93
C SER A 112 -1.76 13.97 -12.57
N ALA A 113 -0.75 14.57 -11.95
CA ALA A 113 0.62 14.53 -12.44
C ALA A 113 1.36 13.22 -12.11
N SER A 114 0.98 12.53 -11.03
CA SER A 114 1.70 11.34 -10.53
C SER A 114 1.08 10.01 -10.96
N TYR A 115 -0.22 9.96 -11.26
CA TYR A 115 -0.91 8.70 -11.52
C TYR A 115 -0.29 7.91 -12.67
N MET A 116 -0.07 8.55 -13.83
CA MET A 116 0.44 7.84 -15.00
C MET A 116 1.90 7.40 -14.84
N PRO A 117 2.84 8.26 -14.38
CA PRO A 117 4.21 7.81 -14.11
C PRO A 117 4.29 6.65 -13.09
N CYS A 118 3.51 6.71 -12.01
CA CYS A 118 3.47 5.61 -11.05
C CYS A 118 2.89 4.32 -11.68
N LYS A 119 1.84 4.45 -12.50
CA LYS A 119 1.24 3.32 -13.19
C LYS A 119 2.23 2.67 -14.17
N ASP A 120 3.03 3.46 -14.88
CA ASP A 120 4.00 2.94 -15.84
C ASP A 120 5.03 2.03 -15.14
N ILE A 121 5.57 2.45 -14.00
CA ILE A 121 6.50 1.63 -13.20
C ILE A 121 5.82 0.40 -12.59
N LEU A 122 4.56 0.52 -12.20
CA LEU A 122 3.78 -0.62 -11.72
C LEU A 122 3.34 -1.58 -12.84
N TYR A 123 3.46 -1.18 -14.10
CA TYR A 123 3.03 -2.01 -15.23
C TYR A 123 4.20 -2.71 -15.93
N GLU A 124 5.42 -2.20 -15.78
CA GLU A 124 6.68 -2.79 -16.27
C GLU A 124 6.90 -4.24 -15.77
#